data_AF-A0A956HC72-F1
#
_entry.id   AF-A0A956HC72-F1
#
_cell.length_a   1.000
_cell.length_b   1.000
_cell.length_c   1.000
_cell.angle_alpha   90.00
_cell.angle_beta   90.00
_cell.angle_gamma   90.00
#
_symmetry.space_group_name_H-M   'P 1'
#
loop_
_entity.id
_entity.type
_entity.pdbx_description
1 polymer ?
#
loop_
_entity_poly.entity_id
_entity_poly.type
_entity_poly.pdbx_seq_one_letter_code
_entity_poly.pdbx_strand_id
1 'polypeptide(L)'
;PATLVARCRAAAEDERVHVALLEDLGAPTPRADPAPAPAETSLLAIALHNAVEGCVSEAFAAAIAGRQAEHVEDPGLRRIFARIAEDELRHGQLAWDLHATFMARLDPRQRDQVRAAQTQALLELIDTARDNAEATVPELGWPQPELAAAMARSFAREIEARLVDPDLRLDLRAA
;
A
#
# COMPACT_ATOMS: atom_id res chain seq x y z
N PRO A 1 -6.42 20.04 0.64
CA PRO A 1 -5.96 20.94 -0.45
C PRO A 1 -6.49 20.45 -1.81
N ALA A 2 -6.80 21.34 -2.76
CA ALA A 2 -7.36 20.92 -4.07
C ALA A 2 -6.43 19.97 -4.85
N THR A 3 -5.11 20.17 -4.72
CA THR A 3 -4.08 19.31 -5.31
C THR A 3 -4.10 17.88 -4.77
N LEU A 4 -4.25 17.70 -3.45
CA LEU A 4 -4.37 16.37 -2.84
C LEU A 4 -5.68 15.68 -3.26
N VAL A 5 -6.79 16.42 -3.33
CA VAL A 5 -8.07 15.86 -3.80
C VAL A 5 -7.97 15.38 -5.25
N ALA A 6 -7.29 16.12 -6.12
CA ALA A 6 -7.06 15.70 -7.49
C ALA A 6 -6.21 14.42 -7.57
N ARG A 7 -5.17 14.29 -6.73
CA ARG A 7 -4.35 13.08 -6.65
C ARG A 7 -5.13 11.89 -6.11
N CYS A 8 -6.00 12.06 -5.11
CA CYS A 8 -6.90 11.00 -4.65
C CYS A 8 -7.83 10.50 -5.76
N ARG A 9 -8.37 11.40 -6.58
CA ARG A 9 -9.23 11.02 -7.72
C ARG A 9 -8.46 10.27 -8.80
N ALA A 10 -7.21 10.65 -9.06
CA ALA A 10 -6.35 9.94 -9.98
C ALA A 10 -6.00 8.54 -9.46
N ALA A 11 -5.60 8.41 -8.19
CA ALA A 11 -5.35 7.12 -7.55
C ALA A 11 -6.58 6.20 -7.63
N ALA A 12 -7.77 6.72 -7.30
CA ALA A 12 -9.01 5.97 -7.42
C ALA A 12 -9.36 5.52 -8.85
N GLU A 13 -8.82 6.17 -9.88
CA GLU A 13 -8.96 5.69 -11.27
C GLU A 13 -7.91 4.63 -11.61
N ASP A 14 -6.67 4.82 -11.14
CA ASP A 14 -5.61 3.81 -11.24
C ASP A 14 -6.10 2.46 -10.65
N GLU A 15 -6.74 2.48 -9.48
CA GLU A 15 -7.32 1.29 -8.82
C GLU A 15 -8.35 0.54 -9.67
N ARG A 16 -9.22 1.29 -10.39
CA ARG A 16 -10.19 0.65 -11.29
C ARG A 16 -9.49 -0.08 -12.42
N VAL A 17 -8.40 0.50 -12.92
CA VAL A 17 -7.58 -0.14 -13.95
C VAL A 17 -6.86 -1.36 -13.40
N HIS A 18 -6.32 -1.30 -12.17
CA HIS A 18 -5.66 -2.45 -11.54
C HIS A 18 -6.62 -3.63 -11.36
N VAL A 19 -7.82 -3.37 -10.85
CA VAL A 19 -8.87 -4.40 -10.73
C VAL A 19 -9.17 -5.03 -12.09
N ALA A 20 -9.43 -4.22 -13.13
CA ALA A 20 -9.71 -4.74 -14.46
C ALA A 20 -8.55 -5.57 -15.03
N LEU A 21 -7.30 -5.14 -14.83
CA LEU A 21 -6.12 -5.88 -15.25
C LEU A 21 -6.00 -7.23 -14.52
N LEU A 22 -6.28 -7.27 -13.22
CA LEU A 22 -6.23 -8.51 -12.43
C LEU A 22 -7.40 -9.46 -12.78
N GLU A 23 -8.58 -8.92 -13.08
CA GLU A 23 -9.73 -9.70 -13.57
C GLU A 23 -9.44 -10.37 -14.91
N ASP A 24 -8.81 -9.66 -15.85
CA ASP A 24 -8.38 -10.21 -17.14
C ASP A 24 -7.38 -11.37 -16.98
N LEU A 25 -6.66 -11.41 -15.86
CA LEU A 25 -5.74 -12.50 -15.49
C LEU A 25 -6.43 -13.66 -14.76
N GLY A 26 -7.73 -13.57 -14.53
CA GLY A 26 -8.52 -14.60 -13.85
C GLY A 26 -8.37 -14.58 -12.32
N ALA A 27 -7.85 -13.48 -11.75
CA ALA A 27 -7.83 -13.33 -10.29
C ALA A 27 -9.27 -13.33 -9.76
N PRO A 28 -9.57 -14.10 -8.69
CA PRO A 28 -10.89 -14.05 -8.08
C PRO A 28 -11.10 -12.66 -7.49
N THR A 29 -11.96 -11.85 -8.10
CA THR A 29 -12.37 -10.58 -7.51
C THR A 29 -13.34 -10.85 -6.37
N PRO A 30 -13.04 -10.39 -5.15
CA PRO A 30 -14.05 -10.34 -4.11
C PRO A 30 -15.22 -9.53 -4.64
N ARG A 31 -16.42 -10.11 -4.67
CA ARG A 31 -17.66 -9.35 -4.92
C ARG A 31 -17.95 -8.50 -3.69
N ALA A 32 -17.14 -7.48 -3.46
CA ALA A 32 -17.51 -6.38 -2.60
C ALA A 32 -18.39 -5.45 -3.44
N ASP A 33 -19.59 -5.15 -2.95
CA ASP A 33 -20.32 -3.96 -3.39
C ASP A 33 -19.82 -2.83 -2.48
N PRO A 34 -18.86 -2.00 -2.91
CA PRO A 34 -18.32 -0.97 -2.03
C PRO A 34 -19.42 0.05 -1.81
N ALA A 35 -20.11 -0.06 -0.67
CA ALA A 35 -20.99 0.98 -0.21
C ALA A 35 -20.16 2.28 -0.11
N PRO A 36 -20.66 3.42 -0.63
CA PRO A 36 -19.99 4.68 -0.43
C PRO A 36 -19.69 4.87 1.05
N ALA A 37 -18.49 5.36 1.37
CA ALA A 37 -18.18 5.74 2.74
C ALA A 37 -19.31 6.65 3.27
N PRO A 38 -19.77 6.45 4.52
CA PRO A 38 -20.84 7.27 5.06
C PRO A 38 -20.51 8.76 4.91
N ALA A 39 -21.54 9.58 4.63
CA ALA A 39 -21.39 11.01 4.43
C ALA A 39 -20.71 11.73 5.62
N GLU A 40 -20.72 11.12 6.81
CA GLU A 40 -20.13 11.62 8.05
C GLU A 40 -18.90 10.79 8.49
N THR A 41 -18.03 10.41 7.55
CA THR A 41 -16.76 9.77 7.94
C THR A 41 -15.86 10.78 8.67
N SER A 42 -15.57 10.53 9.95
CA SER A 42 -14.74 11.42 10.77
C SER A 42 -13.30 11.53 10.23
N LEU A 43 -12.63 12.66 10.48
CA LEU A 43 -11.22 12.84 10.09
C LEU A 43 -10.32 11.76 10.70
N LEU A 44 -10.59 11.32 11.93
CA LEU A 44 -9.86 10.23 12.58
C LEU A 44 -10.03 8.92 11.81
N ALA A 45 -11.25 8.58 11.39
CA ALA A 45 -11.51 7.36 10.63
C ALA A 45 -10.76 7.37 9.27
N ILE A 46 -10.78 8.52 8.58
CA ILE A 46 -10.02 8.68 7.32
C ILE A 46 -8.50 8.55 7.59
N ALA A 47 -8.00 9.16 8.66
CA ALA A 47 -6.59 9.10 9.00
C ALA A 47 -6.13 7.69 9.39
N LEU A 48 -6.97 6.92 10.11
CA LEU A 48 -6.71 5.53 10.46
C LEU A 48 -6.65 4.65 9.22
N HIS A 49 -7.62 4.79 8.31
CA HIS A 49 -7.63 4.05 7.04
C HIS A 49 -6.40 4.39 6.20
N ASN A 50 -6.07 5.67 6.02
CA ASN A 50 -4.88 6.10 5.28
C ASN A 50 -3.58 5.60 5.92
N ALA A 51 -3.52 5.54 7.24
CA ALA A 51 -2.35 5.04 7.96
C ALA A 51 -2.07 3.56 7.68
N VAL A 52 -3.11 2.73 7.60
CA VAL A 52 -2.98 1.30 7.34
C VAL A 52 -2.86 1.04 5.84
N GLU A 53 -3.90 1.37 5.07
CA GLU A 53 -3.96 1.01 3.65
C GLU A 53 -2.95 1.80 2.82
N GLY A 54 -2.98 3.13 2.90
CA GLY A 54 -2.12 3.95 2.04
C GLY A 54 -0.65 3.96 2.48
N CYS A 55 -0.39 4.26 3.75
CA CYS A 55 1.00 4.42 4.22
C CYS A 55 1.75 3.09 4.38
N VAL A 56 1.05 1.97 4.57
CA VAL A 56 1.66 0.65 4.78
C VAL A 56 1.35 -0.29 3.61
N SER A 57 0.08 -0.59 3.34
CA SER A 57 -0.30 -1.60 2.32
C SER A 57 0.10 -1.21 0.90
N GLU A 58 -0.33 -0.04 0.38
CA GLU A 58 0.00 0.45 -0.98
C GLU A 58 1.51 0.62 -1.15
N ALA A 59 2.18 1.20 -0.15
CA ALA A 59 3.63 1.37 -0.18
C ALA A 59 4.40 0.04 -0.24
N PHE A 60 3.93 -1.01 0.44
CA PHE A 60 4.50 -2.35 0.34
C PHE A 60 4.10 -3.07 -0.96
N ALA A 61 2.88 -2.84 -1.46
CA ALA A 61 2.40 -3.37 -2.72
C ALA A 61 3.29 -2.94 -3.89
N ALA A 62 3.82 -1.71 -3.86
CA ALA A 62 4.81 -1.24 -4.83
C ALA A 62 6.07 -2.14 -4.88
N ALA A 63 6.61 -2.54 -3.72
CA ALA A 63 7.80 -3.40 -3.65
C ALA A 63 7.51 -4.82 -4.18
N ILE A 64 6.34 -5.38 -3.83
CA ILE A 64 5.93 -6.68 -4.34
C ILE A 64 5.69 -6.65 -5.85
N ALA A 65 4.95 -5.66 -6.35
CA ALA A 65 4.69 -5.53 -7.78
C ALA A 65 5.99 -5.31 -8.58
N GLY A 66 6.94 -4.54 -8.04
CA GLY A 66 8.28 -4.39 -8.62
C GLY A 66 9.00 -5.73 -8.73
N ARG A 67 8.97 -6.53 -7.65
CA ARG A 67 9.54 -7.88 -7.63
C ARG A 67 8.89 -8.81 -8.66
N GLN A 68 7.56 -8.79 -8.75
CA GLN A 68 6.81 -9.57 -9.71
C GLN A 68 7.17 -9.20 -11.14
N ALA A 69 7.30 -7.90 -11.44
CA ALA A 69 7.70 -7.44 -12.77
C ALA A 69 9.08 -7.99 -13.18
N GLU A 70 10.03 -8.06 -12.24
CA GLU A 70 11.37 -8.58 -12.50
C GLU A 70 11.40 -10.10 -12.71
N HIS A 71 10.51 -10.85 -12.05
CA HIS A 71 10.62 -12.32 -11.93
C HIS A 71 9.58 -13.10 -12.72
N VAL A 72 8.48 -12.49 -13.12
CA VAL A 72 7.47 -13.16 -13.94
C VAL A 72 8.03 -13.44 -15.33
N GLU A 73 7.77 -14.62 -15.88
CA GLU A 73 8.26 -15.00 -17.22
C GLU A 73 7.48 -14.28 -18.33
N ASP A 74 6.15 -14.24 -18.19
CA ASP A 74 5.23 -13.68 -19.17
C ASP A 74 5.47 -12.17 -19.39
N PRO A 75 5.78 -11.73 -20.62
CA PRO A 75 6.05 -10.32 -20.91
C PRO A 75 4.84 -9.39 -20.72
N GLY A 76 3.61 -9.91 -20.82
CA GLY A 76 2.38 -9.19 -20.53
C GLY A 76 2.23 -8.91 -19.05
N LEU A 77 2.37 -9.94 -18.22
CA LEU A 77 2.39 -9.82 -16.76
C LEU A 77 3.48 -8.88 -16.28
N ARG A 78 4.68 -8.96 -16.87
CA ARG A 78 5.78 -8.04 -16.56
C ARG A 78 5.38 -6.58 -16.73
N ARG A 79 4.69 -6.23 -17.83
CA ARG A 79 4.23 -4.86 -18.07
C ARG A 79 3.14 -4.43 -17.10
N ILE A 80 2.23 -5.36 -16.76
CA ILE A 80 1.15 -5.11 -15.80
C ILE A 80 1.75 -4.81 -14.42
N PHE A 81 2.60 -5.67 -13.90
CA PHE A 81 3.21 -5.48 -12.59
C PHE A 81 4.15 -4.27 -12.53
N ALA A 82 4.88 -3.97 -13.61
CA ALA A 82 5.69 -2.75 -13.67
C ALA A 82 4.83 -1.48 -13.58
N ARG A 83 3.66 -1.47 -14.23
CA ARG A 83 2.71 -0.36 -14.13
C ARG A 83 2.14 -0.25 -12.72
N ILE A 84 1.67 -1.37 -12.15
CA ILE A 84 1.13 -1.39 -10.78
C ILE A 84 2.19 -0.86 -9.82
N ALA A 85 3.44 -1.32 -9.91
CA ALA A 85 4.52 -0.85 -9.06
C ALA A 85 4.74 0.68 -9.13
N GLU A 86 4.69 1.26 -10.33
CA GLU A 86 4.81 2.72 -10.49
C GLU A 86 3.60 3.47 -9.92
N ASP A 87 2.39 2.95 -10.13
CA ASP A 87 1.15 3.53 -9.61
C ASP A 87 1.13 3.50 -8.09
N GLU A 88 1.38 2.33 -7.48
CA GLU A 88 1.44 2.11 -6.03
C GLU A 88 2.52 2.94 -5.35
N LEU A 89 3.66 3.15 -6.02
CA LEU A 89 4.70 4.04 -5.53
C LEU A 89 4.20 5.49 -5.41
N ARG A 90 3.44 5.96 -6.42
CA ARG A 90 2.82 7.31 -6.40
C ARG A 90 1.71 7.40 -5.34
N HIS A 91 0.97 6.32 -5.13
CA HIS A 91 -0.11 6.24 -4.15
C HIS A 91 0.41 6.24 -2.72
N GLY A 92 1.42 5.42 -2.41
CA GLY A 92 2.11 5.46 -1.12
C GLY A 92 2.67 6.85 -0.80
N GLN A 93 3.28 7.54 -1.76
CA GLN A 93 3.72 8.94 -1.56
C GLN A 93 2.52 9.89 -1.30
N LEU A 94 1.39 9.71 -1.99
CA LEU A 94 0.16 10.45 -1.70
C LEU A 94 -0.36 10.18 -0.29
N ALA A 95 -0.35 8.93 0.16
CA ALA A 95 -0.78 8.57 1.50
C ALA A 95 0.05 9.26 2.58
N TRP A 96 1.36 9.37 2.41
CA TRP A 96 2.22 10.11 3.35
C TRP A 96 1.95 11.63 3.35
N ASP A 97 1.69 12.23 2.19
CA ASP A 97 1.32 13.66 2.10
C ASP A 97 -0.04 13.95 2.77
N LEU A 98 -0.99 13.03 2.61
CA LEU A 98 -2.29 13.06 3.30
C LEU A 98 -2.11 12.87 4.80
N HIS A 99 -1.29 11.89 5.21
CA HIS A 99 -0.99 11.62 6.61
C HIS A 99 -0.47 12.88 7.32
N ALA A 100 0.52 13.57 6.75
CA ALA A 100 1.03 14.83 7.29
C ALA A 100 -0.09 15.89 7.45
N THR A 101 -0.98 16.00 6.45
CA THR A 101 -2.13 16.91 6.48
C THR A 101 -3.13 16.55 7.58
N PHE A 102 -3.41 15.26 7.78
CA PHE A 102 -4.35 14.78 8.79
C PHE A 102 -3.77 14.95 10.19
N MET A 103 -2.53 14.53 10.41
CA MET A 103 -1.85 14.62 11.71
C MET A 103 -1.78 16.05 12.23
N ALA A 104 -1.58 17.04 11.36
CA ALA A 104 -1.60 18.46 11.75
C ALA A 104 -2.95 18.94 12.33
N ARG A 105 -4.05 18.25 11.99
CA ARG A 105 -5.43 18.62 12.38
C ARG A 105 -6.02 17.76 13.48
N LEU A 106 -5.43 16.60 13.75
CA LEU A 106 -5.84 15.70 14.84
C LEU A 106 -5.34 16.22 16.19
N ASP A 107 -6.08 15.90 17.25
CA ASP A 107 -5.63 16.12 18.63
C ASP A 107 -4.54 15.10 19.03
N PRO A 108 -3.83 15.29 20.16
CA PRO A 108 -2.74 14.40 20.57
C PRO A 108 -3.16 12.93 20.71
N ARG A 109 -4.33 12.65 21.30
CA ARG A 109 -4.82 11.28 21.51
C ARG A 109 -5.13 10.62 20.16
N GLN A 110 -5.74 11.36 19.25
CA GLN A 110 -6.04 10.90 17.90
C GLN A 110 -4.75 10.59 17.11
N ARG A 111 -3.72 11.44 17.23
CA ARG A 111 -2.41 11.18 16.61
C ARG A 111 -1.79 9.88 17.12
N ASP A 112 -1.88 9.63 18.43
CA ASP A 112 -1.35 8.40 19.03
C ASP A 112 -2.11 7.17 18.54
N GLN A 113 -3.44 7.25 18.35
CA GLN A 113 -4.22 6.18 17.74
C GLN A 113 -3.78 5.88 16.30
N VAL A 114 -3.53 6.91 15.49
CA VAL A 114 -3.06 6.74 14.11
C VAL A 114 -1.68 6.10 14.07
N ARG A 115 -0.73 6.54 14.90
CA ARG A 115 0.61 5.94 14.97
C ARG A 115 0.55 4.49 15.45
N ALA A 116 -0.27 4.20 16.46
CA ALA A 116 -0.45 2.83 16.94
C ALA A 116 -1.02 1.92 15.86
N ALA A 117 -1.97 2.41 15.04
CA ALA A 117 -2.49 1.66 13.90
C ALA A 117 -1.42 1.39 12.83
N GLN A 118 -0.54 2.36 12.53
CA GLN A 118 0.59 2.15 11.62
C GLN A 118 1.55 1.08 12.15
N THR A 119 1.95 1.19 13.43
CA THR A 119 2.84 0.21 14.05
C THR A 119 2.23 -1.19 14.04
N GLN A 120 0.94 -1.31 14.36
CA GLN A 120 0.25 -2.60 14.32
C GLN A 120 0.21 -3.18 12.89
N ALA A 121 -0.12 -2.37 11.89
CA ALA A 121 -0.13 -2.79 10.49
C ALA A 121 1.25 -3.27 10.03
N LEU A 122 2.33 -2.58 10.41
CA LEU A 122 3.70 -2.99 10.07
C LEU A 122 4.10 -4.33 10.71
N LEU A 123 3.63 -4.62 11.92
CA LEU A 123 3.84 -5.91 12.59
C LEU A 123 3.08 -7.03 11.87
N GLU A 124 1.82 -6.79 11.52
CA GLU A 124 0.95 -7.75 10.83
C GLU A 124 1.40 -8.02 9.39
N LEU A 125 2.00 -7.02 8.73
CA LEU A 125 2.45 -7.08 7.34
C LEU A 125 3.34 -8.28 7.03
N ILE A 126 4.15 -8.72 8.00
CA ILE A 126 5.07 -9.84 7.84
C ILE A 126 4.32 -11.14 7.59
N ASP A 127 3.28 -11.39 8.38
CA ASP A 127 2.46 -12.60 8.28
C ASP A 127 1.52 -12.48 7.08
N THR A 128 0.91 -11.30 6.85
CA THR A 128 0.11 -11.03 5.65
C THR A 128 0.89 -11.26 4.35
N ALA A 129 2.14 -10.80 4.27
CA ALA A 129 2.99 -11.01 3.11
C ALA A 129 3.31 -12.50 2.88
N ARG A 130 3.50 -13.26 3.96
CA ARG A 130 3.71 -14.71 3.90
C ARG A 130 2.45 -15.41 3.40
N ASP A 131 1.31 -15.13 4.00
CA ASP A 131 0.03 -15.76 3.68
C ASP A 131 -0.38 -15.46 2.22
N ASN A 132 -0.20 -14.22 1.77
CA ASN A 132 -0.42 -13.84 0.38
C ASN A 132 0.50 -14.61 -0.57
N ALA A 133 1.75 -14.85 -0.19
CA ALA A 133 2.68 -15.66 -1.00
C ALA A 133 2.27 -17.13 -1.07
N GLU A 134 1.77 -17.70 0.03
CA GLU A 134 1.28 -19.08 0.07
C GLU A 134 0.00 -19.25 -0.78
N ALA A 135 -0.85 -18.22 -0.79
CA ALA A 135 -2.10 -18.22 -1.56
C ALA A 135 -1.92 -17.90 -3.06
N THR A 136 -0.76 -17.37 -3.46
CA THR A 136 -0.50 -16.92 -4.83
C THR A 136 0.23 -17.98 -5.63
N VAL A 137 -0.21 -18.21 -6.88
CA VAL A 137 0.46 -19.17 -7.76
C VAL A 137 1.84 -18.64 -8.21
N PRO A 138 2.90 -19.48 -8.24
CA PRO A 138 4.27 -19.06 -8.55
C PRO A 138 4.42 -18.33 -9.90
N GLU A 139 3.56 -18.63 -10.87
CA GLU A 139 3.56 -18.08 -12.22
C GLU A 139 3.31 -16.57 -12.26
N LEU A 140 2.78 -15.98 -11.17
CA LEU A 140 2.61 -14.53 -11.05
C LEU A 140 3.88 -13.81 -10.57
N GLY A 141 5.01 -14.51 -10.45
CA GLY A 141 6.29 -13.93 -10.05
C GLY A 141 6.34 -13.49 -8.58
N TRP A 142 5.40 -13.98 -7.76
CA TRP A 142 5.35 -13.65 -6.34
C TRP A 142 6.56 -14.24 -5.60
N PRO A 143 7.20 -13.51 -4.66
CA PRO A 143 8.30 -14.07 -3.88
C PRO A 143 7.86 -15.28 -3.04
N GLN A 144 8.75 -16.25 -2.84
CA GLN A 144 8.48 -17.36 -1.91
C GLN A 144 8.11 -16.84 -0.50
N PRO A 145 7.30 -17.57 0.29
CA PRO A 145 6.74 -17.06 1.54
C PRO A 145 7.77 -16.47 2.52
N GLU A 146 8.93 -17.10 2.69
CA GLU A 146 9.99 -16.61 3.56
C GLU A 146 10.63 -15.32 3.04
N LEU A 147 10.73 -15.19 1.71
CA LEU A 147 11.26 -14.00 1.06
C LEU A 147 10.27 -12.84 1.13
N ALA A 148 8.97 -13.10 0.92
CA ALA A 148 7.91 -12.11 1.10
C ALA A 148 7.93 -11.55 2.54
N ALA A 149 8.01 -12.44 3.54
CA ALA A 149 8.11 -12.05 4.94
C ALA A 149 9.42 -11.29 5.26
N ALA A 150 10.53 -11.61 4.57
CA ALA A 150 11.80 -10.90 4.72
C ALA A 150 11.74 -9.48 4.12
N MET A 151 11.12 -9.33 2.95
CA MET A 151 10.86 -8.02 2.32
C MET A 151 9.98 -7.16 3.25
N ALA A 152 8.87 -7.70 3.75
CA ALA A 152 8.00 -7.02 4.70
C ALA A 152 8.73 -6.56 5.98
N ARG A 153 9.61 -7.40 6.54
CA ARG A 153 10.47 -7.02 7.68
C ARG A 153 11.47 -5.91 7.34
N SER A 154 12.00 -5.89 6.13
CA SER A 154 12.93 -4.82 5.71
C SER A 154 12.18 -3.50 5.59
N PHE A 155 11.08 -3.52 4.85
CA PHE A 155 10.17 -2.39 4.69
C PHE A 155 9.69 -1.84 6.04
N ALA A 156 9.22 -2.71 6.94
CA ALA A 156 8.74 -2.30 8.26
C ALA A 156 9.79 -1.54 9.07
N ARG A 157 11.04 -2.03 9.07
CA ARG A 157 12.15 -1.36 9.77
C ARG A 157 12.45 0.02 9.19
N GLU A 158 12.39 0.17 7.86
CA GLU A 158 12.62 1.46 7.21
C GLU A 158 11.51 2.47 7.51
N ILE A 159 10.25 2.04 7.51
CA ILE A 159 9.12 2.90 7.87
C ILE A 159 9.15 3.26 9.35
N GLU A 160 9.44 2.33 10.25
CA GLU A 160 9.58 2.60 11.68
C GLU A 160 10.67 3.64 11.96
N ALA A 161 11.81 3.55 11.26
CA ALA A 161 12.86 4.55 11.38
C ALA A 161 12.37 5.97 11.01
N ARG A 162 11.49 6.10 10.00
CA ARG A 162 10.86 7.39 9.64
C ARG A 162 9.83 7.87 10.65
N LEU A 163 9.08 6.95 11.25
CA LEU A 163 8.08 7.31 12.27
C LEU A 163 8.77 7.90 13.52
N VAL A 164 10.01 7.47 13.78
CA VAL A 164 10.86 8.02 14.84
C VAL A 164 11.58 9.31 14.39
N ASP A 165 12.02 9.38 13.13
CA ASP A 165 12.67 10.56 12.53
C ASP A 165 12.04 10.95 11.17
N PRO A 166 11.11 11.93 11.16
CA PRO A 166 10.39 12.35 9.95
C PRO A 166 11.26 12.95 8.84
N ASP A 167 12.50 13.38 9.14
CA ASP A 167 13.39 14.04 8.19
C ASP A 167 14.21 13.05 7.33
N LEU A 168 14.11 11.74 7.61
CA LEU A 168 14.78 10.69 6.84
C LEU A 168 14.15 10.57 5.42
N ARG A 169 14.92 10.50 4.33
CA ARG A 169 14.42 10.27 2.94
C ARG A 169 14.29 8.78 2.62
N LEU A 170 13.27 8.41 1.85
CA LEU A 170 12.96 7.02 1.48
C LEU A 170 13.57 6.78 0.11
N ASP A 171 14.35 5.72 -0.04
CA ASP A 171 14.67 5.18 -1.35
C ASP A 171 13.79 3.95 -1.58
N LEU A 172 12.56 4.19 -2.03
CA LEU A 172 11.59 3.12 -2.33
C LEU A 172 12.04 2.21 -3.49
N ARG A 173 13.20 2.48 -4.11
CA ARG A 173 13.83 1.61 -5.10
C ARG A 173 14.82 0.60 -4.51
N ALA A 174 15.11 0.70 -3.21
CA ALA A 174 16.09 -0.13 -2.52
C ALA A 174 15.45 -1.22 -1.60
N ALA A 175 14.13 -1.23 -1.48
CA ALA A 175 13.35 -2.19 -0.69
C ALA A 175 12.87 -3.40 -1.52
#